data_AF-A0A7L4ZTZ1-F1
#
_entry.id   AF-A0A7L4ZTZ1-F1
#
_cell.length_a   1.000
_cell.length_b   1.000
_cell.length_c   1.000
_cell.angle_alpha   90.00
_cell.angle_beta   90.00
_cell.angle_gamma   90.00
#
_symmetry.space_group_name_H-M   'P 1'
#
loop_
_entity.id
_entity.type
_entity.pdbx_description
1 polymer ?
#
loop_
_entity_poly.entity_id
_entity_poly.type
_entity_poly.pdbx_seq_one_letter_code
_entity_poly.pdbx_strand_id
1 'polypeptide(L)' 'MRTKGLFDFGPVLTYFFRKKDPNRHTNFNLRTMHTINKISMLMFLAGLIFMLFKFVILR' A
#
# COMPACT_ATOMS: atom_id res chain seq x y z
N MET A 1 -2.53 8.73 -34.97
CA MET A 1 -1.78 7.99 -33.93
C MET A 1 -2.77 7.18 -33.11
N ARG A 2 -2.51 5.87 -32.94
CA ARG A 2 -3.45 4.85 -32.45
C ARG A 2 -3.51 4.92 -30.91
N THR A 3 -4.62 5.34 -30.33
CA THR A 3 -4.86 5.52 -28.87
C THR A 3 -4.93 4.22 -28.05
N LYS A 4 -4.42 3.10 -28.58
CA LYS A 4 -4.73 1.73 -28.10
C LYS A 4 -3.97 1.26 -26.85
N GLY A 5 -3.24 2.13 -26.14
CA GLY A 5 -2.41 1.72 -25.00
C GLY A 5 -2.37 2.67 -23.80
N LEU A 6 -3.03 3.82 -23.85
CA LEU A 6 -2.97 4.83 -22.76
C LEU A 6 -3.80 4.43 -21.53
N PHE A 7 -4.84 3.63 -21.74
CA PHE A 7 -5.68 3.06 -20.68
C PHE A 7 -5.50 1.54 -20.57
N ASP A 8 -4.37 1.01 -21.08
CA ASP A 8 -4.08 -0.41 -20.91
C ASP A 8 -3.51 -0.65 -19.52
N PHE A 9 -4.42 -0.84 -18.56
CA PHE A 9 -4.12 -1.16 -17.18
C PHE A 9 -3.84 -2.66 -16.97
N GLY A 10 -3.94 -3.49 -18.03
CA GLY A 10 -3.67 -4.93 -17.95
C GLY A 10 -2.28 -5.24 -17.37
N PRO A 11 -1.19 -4.64 -17.87
CA PRO A 11 0.16 -4.83 -17.34
C PRO A 11 0.30 -4.39 -15.88
N VAL A 12 -0.41 -3.34 -15.48
CA VAL A 12 -0.36 -2.80 -14.11
C VAL A 12 -1.04 -3.77 -13.14
N LEU A 13 -2.22 -4.29 -13.51
CA LEU A 13 -2.91 -5.31 -12.73
C LEU A 13 -2.03 -6.58 -12.61
N THR A 14 -1.46 -7.06 -13.72
CA THR A 14 -0.55 -8.22 -13.68
C THR A 14 0.67 -7.98 -12.78
N TYR A 15 1.21 -6.76 -12.72
CA TYR A 15 2.33 -6.43 -11.85
C TYR A 15 1.97 -6.50 -10.36
N PHE A 16 0.80 -5.97 -9.97
CA PHE A 16 0.34 -6.01 -8.57
C PHE A 16 -0.11 -7.40 -8.12
N PHE A 17 -0.66 -8.23 -9.01
CA PHE A 17 -1.10 -9.60 -8.72
C PHE A 17 -0.06 -10.69 -9.04
N ARG A 18 1.18 -10.31 -9.38
CA ARG A 18 2.27 -11.26 -9.64
C ARG A 18 2.55 -12.09 -8.38
N LYS A 19 2.60 -13.43 -8.53
CA LYS A 19 2.96 -14.34 -7.44
C LYS A 19 4.32 -13.95 -6.84
N LYS A 20 4.40 -14.06 -5.52
CA LYS A 20 5.64 -13.78 -4.77
C LYS A 20 6.71 -14.79 -5.18
N ASP A 21 7.87 -14.28 -5.60
CA ASP A 21 9.01 -15.10 -6.02
C ASP A 21 9.51 -15.96 -4.83
N PRO A 22 9.55 -17.30 -4.96
CA PRO A 22 9.98 -18.20 -3.89
C PRO A 22 11.49 -18.17 -3.62
N ASN A 23 12.32 -17.70 -4.56
CA ASN A 23 13.78 -17.62 -4.40
C ASN A 23 14.24 -16.34 -3.68
N ARG A 24 13.29 -15.48 -3.25
CA ARG A 24 13.63 -14.22 -2.58
C ARG A 24 14.06 -14.50 -1.15
N HIS A 25 15.33 -14.22 -0.82
CA HIS A 25 15.84 -14.33 0.55
C HIS A 25 15.01 -13.47 1.51
N THR A 26 14.20 -14.12 2.34
CA THR A 26 13.46 -13.45 3.40
C THR A 26 14.37 -13.27 4.61
N ASN A 27 15.01 -12.10 4.70
CA ASN A 27 15.73 -11.72 5.91
C ASN A 27 14.73 -11.27 6.98
N PHE A 28 14.84 -11.84 8.19
CA PHE A 28 14.00 -11.47 9.33
C PHE A 28 14.06 -9.97 9.62
N ASN A 29 15.26 -9.36 9.53
CA ASN A 29 15.47 -7.93 9.74
C ASN A 29 14.67 -7.05 8.76
N LEU A 30 14.62 -7.42 7.47
CA LEU A 30 13.83 -6.70 6.46
C LEU A 30 12.33 -6.85 6.71
N ARG A 31 11.88 -8.04 7.14
CA ARG A 31 10.48 -8.28 7.48
C ARG A 31 10.05 -7.43 8.68
N THR A 32 10.90 -7.35 9.70
CA THR A 32 10.64 -6.56 10.91
C THR A 32 10.62 -5.07 10.59
N MET A 33 11.58 -4.57 9.79
CA MET A 33 11.60 -3.17 9.35
C MET A 33 10.31 -2.78 8.60
N HIS A 34 9.85 -3.62 7.66
CA HIS A 34 8.59 -3.38 6.96
C HIS A 34 7.37 -3.48 7.87
N THR A 35 7.40 -4.36 8.87
CA THR A 35 6.29 -4.54 9.82
C THR A 35 6.13 -3.32 10.71
N ILE A 36 7.25 -2.82 11.28
CA ILE A 36 7.26 -1.60 12.09
C ILE A 36 6.77 -0.41 11.26
N ASN A 37 7.24 -0.27 10.01
CA ASN A 37 6.77 0.81 9.13
C ASN A 37 5.27 0.71 8.83
N LYS A 38 4.74 -0.50 8.62
CA LYS A 38 3.30 -0.73 8.43
C LYS A 38 2.47 -0.32 9.65
N ILE A 39 2.96 -0.63 10.85
CA ILE A 39 2.30 -0.29 12.12
C ILE A 39 2.29 1.23 12.30
N SER A 40 3.41 1.89 12.05
CA SER A 40 3.52 3.36 12.11
C SER A 40 2.49 4.04 11.21
N MET A 41 2.40 3.62 9.94
CA MET A 41 1.42 4.15 9.00
C MET A 41 -0.02 3.92 9.47
N LEU A 42 -0.32 2.75 10.06
CA LEU A 42 -1.65 2.41 10.55
C LEU A 42 -2.06 3.29 11.74
N MET A 43 -1.15 3.50 12.70
CA MET A 43 -1.38 4.40 13.84
C MET A 43 -1.58 5.84 13.40
N PHE A 44 -0.76 6.32 12.45
CA PHE A 44 -0.94 7.64 11.85
C PHE A 44 -2.31 7.77 11.19
N LEU A 45 -2.71 6.80 10.38
CA LEU A 45 -3.99 6.84 9.67
C LEU A 45 -5.17 6.78 10.64
N ALA A 46 -5.09 5.98 11.70
CA ALA A 46 -6.11 5.92 12.75
C ALA A 46 -6.27 7.27 13.46
N GLY A 47 -5.15 7.91 13.83
CA GLY A 47 -5.16 9.25 14.43
C GLY A 47 -5.71 10.32 13.48
N LEU A 48 -5.34 10.26 12.20
CA LEU A 48 -5.84 11.15 11.16
C LEU A 48 -7.36 10.99 10.97
N ILE A 49 -7.84 9.75 10.89
CA ILE A 49 -9.27 9.44 10.78
C ILE A 49 -10.00 9.97 12.01
N PHE A 50 -9.48 9.76 13.23
CA PHE A 50 -10.08 10.27 14.45
C PHE A 50 -10.15 11.80 14.47
N MET A 51 -9.08 12.49 14.05
CA MET A 51 -9.04 13.94 13.95
C MET A 51 -10.07 14.47 12.94
N LEU A 52 -10.17 13.84 11.76
CA LEU A 52 -11.16 14.17 10.75
C LEU A 52 -12.59 13.90 11.23
N PHE A 53 -12.83 12.75 11.87
CA PHE A 53 -14.12 12.42 12.48
C PHE A 53 -14.54 13.47 13.50
N LYS A 54 -13.63 13.82 14.42
CA LYS A 54 -13.87 14.88 15.40
C LYS A 54 -14.15 16.22 14.72
N PHE A 55 -13.41 16.57 13.66
CA PHE A 55 -13.60 17.85 12.96
C PHE A 55 -14.90 17.93 12.14
N VAL A 56 -15.38 16.81 11.60
CA VAL A 56 -16.58 16.75 10.75
C VAL A 56 -17.86 16.53 11.56
N ILE A 57 -17.81 15.69 12.60
CA ILE A 57 -18.99 15.29 13.40
C ILE A 57 -19.12 16.06 14.71
N LEU A 58 -17.99 16.39 15.34
CA LEU A 58 -17.95 17.13 16.62
C LEU A 58 -17.56 18.60 16.38
N ARG A 59 -18.13 19.17 15.32
CA ARG A 59 -18.20 20.58 15.00
C ARG A 59 -19.67 20.94 14.85
#